data_AF-A0A8J7SQZ5-F1
#
_entry.id   AF-A0A8J7SQZ5-F1
#
_cell.length_a   1.000
_cell.length_b   1.000
_cell.length_c   1.000
_cell.angle_alpha   90.00
_cell.angle_beta   90.00
_cell.angle_gamma   90.00
#
_symmetry.space_group_name_H-M   'P 1'
#
loop_
_entity.id
_entity.type
_entity.pdbx_description
1 polymer ?
#
loop_
_entity_poly.entity_id
_entity_poly.type
_entity_poly.pdbx_seq_one_letter_code
_entity_poly.pdbx_strand_id
1 'polypeptide(L)'
;MMKKFFKNPSEAKKSDATSVMKVLKKVFQEGVEGSSFFYKAEFDYDNGESAPFLYIGTEGAHWKKYTKASKKDKDFVAGVCKLEGGDNGQAQKLLLKAEVGKGSKASFLKAVNRELLKKLSIKAEFVDELSVEVEADDSEETVEDTPTLSTHSVEELNTEFKSISGELKLIQVEYSEKQVDALLDKIEDWEDAYKELPKEEQKKLVPEKVNAGKVAAYLQKINQVDSKIDLLFGKIEILITSYLDIEDHDSKEALIANKKLEKAIEKIETLAKKINDKNFIEACQEIKEVLMA
;
A
#
# COMPACT_ATOMS: atom_id res chain seq x y z
N MET A 1 -13.07 -24.06 15.40
CA MET A 1 -12.46 -24.65 14.17
C MET A 1 -12.96 -23.85 12.98
N MET A 2 -12.11 -23.03 12.34
CA MET A 2 -12.51 -22.17 11.22
C MET A 2 -13.12 -22.95 10.06
N LYS A 3 -14.14 -22.38 9.40
CA LYS A 3 -14.70 -22.95 8.19
C LYS A 3 -13.71 -22.85 7.04
N LYS A 4 -13.65 -23.89 6.20
CA LYS A 4 -12.83 -23.88 4.98
C LYS A 4 -13.59 -23.12 3.90
N PHE A 5 -13.15 -21.90 3.63
CA PHE A 5 -13.62 -21.13 2.48
C PHE A 5 -12.74 -21.44 1.26
N PHE A 6 -13.33 -21.68 0.09
CA PHE A 6 -12.69 -22.23 -1.11
C PHE A 6 -11.92 -23.55 -0.85
N LYS A 7 -12.45 -24.70 -1.29
CA LYS A 7 -11.85 -26.00 -0.97
C LYS A 7 -10.53 -26.24 -1.71
N ASN A 8 -10.33 -25.57 -2.85
CA ASN A 8 -9.16 -25.73 -3.71
C ASN A 8 -8.96 -24.52 -4.64
N PRO A 9 -7.78 -24.38 -5.29
CA PRO A 9 -7.51 -23.28 -6.21
C PRO A 9 -8.46 -23.17 -7.39
N SER A 10 -8.94 -24.30 -7.94
CA SER A 10 -9.87 -24.29 -9.07
C SER A 10 -11.23 -23.67 -8.71
N GLU A 11 -11.67 -23.83 -7.46
CA GLU A 11 -12.88 -23.18 -6.95
C GLU A 11 -12.68 -21.66 -6.81
N ALA A 12 -11.51 -21.23 -6.31
CA ALA A 12 -11.16 -19.82 -6.23
C ALA A 12 -11.05 -19.17 -7.61
N LYS A 13 -10.47 -19.84 -8.60
CA LYS A 13 -10.38 -19.33 -9.99
C LYS A 13 -11.72 -19.14 -10.67
N LYS A 14 -12.69 -20.02 -10.38
CA LYS A 14 -14.07 -19.92 -10.87
C LYS A 14 -14.88 -18.82 -10.17
N SER A 15 -14.40 -18.35 -9.03
CA SER A 15 -15.00 -17.22 -8.34
C SER A 15 -14.55 -15.90 -8.96
N ASP A 16 -15.17 -14.80 -8.57
CA ASP A 16 -14.73 -13.45 -8.93
C ASP A 16 -14.18 -12.72 -7.70
N ALA A 17 -13.52 -11.58 -7.92
CA ALA A 17 -13.00 -10.75 -6.84
C ALA A 17 -14.10 -10.37 -5.81
N THR A 18 -15.35 -10.19 -6.27
CA THR A 18 -16.50 -9.90 -5.42
C THR A 18 -16.83 -11.03 -4.44
N SER A 19 -16.75 -12.28 -4.90
CA SER A 19 -16.99 -13.47 -4.10
C SER A 19 -15.88 -13.68 -3.07
N VAL A 20 -14.64 -13.42 -3.47
CA VAL A 20 -13.47 -13.43 -2.57
C VAL A 20 -13.66 -12.42 -1.43
N MET A 21 -14.09 -11.19 -1.73
CA MET A 21 -14.39 -10.18 -0.70
C MET A 21 -15.50 -10.63 0.26
N LYS A 22 -16.59 -11.23 -0.24
CA LYS A 22 -17.67 -11.75 0.61
C LYS A 22 -17.20 -12.84 1.56
N VAL A 23 -16.27 -13.68 1.11
CA VAL A 23 -15.63 -14.71 1.93
C VAL A 23 -14.75 -14.07 2.99
N LEU A 24 -13.86 -13.15 2.59
CA LEU A 24 -12.97 -12.46 3.51
C LEU A 24 -13.75 -11.71 4.61
N LYS A 25 -14.86 -11.04 4.26
CA LYS A 25 -15.74 -10.40 5.24
C LYS A 25 -16.20 -11.36 6.34
N LYS A 26 -16.59 -12.59 5.97
CA LYS A 26 -17.00 -13.62 6.94
C LYS A 26 -15.81 -14.12 7.76
N VAL A 27 -14.67 -14.31 7.12
CA VAL A 27 -13.44 -14.75 7.80
C VAL A 27 -13.01 -13.74 8.86
N PHE A 28 -13.04 -12.44 8.56
CA PHE A 28 -12.72 -11.40 9.53
C PHE A 28 -13.74 -11.28 10.67
N GLN A 29 -15.03 -11.52 10.39
CA GLN A 29 -16.07 -11.60 11.43
C GLN A 29 -15.90 -12.79 12.37
N GLU A 30 -15.34 -13.91 11.89
CA GLU A 30 -15.04 -15.09 12.72
C GLU A 30 -13.75 -14.91 13.55
N GLY A 31 -13.00 -13.81 13.36
CA GLY A 31 -11.68 -13.58 13.96
C GLY A 31 -10.59 -14.41 13.26
N VAL A 32 -9.37 -13.87 13.13
CA VAL A 32 -8.27 -14.51 12.35
C VAL A 32 -6.97 -14.64 13.12
N GLU A 33 -7.03 -14.63 14.44
CA GLU A 33 -5.85 -14.70 15.29
C GLU A 33 -5.05 -15.99 15.06
N GLY A 34 -3.74 -15.83 14.80
CA GLY A 34 -2.82 -16.93 14.52
C GLY A 34 -3.14 -17.74 13.26
N SER A 35 -4.04 -17.27 12.40
CA SER A 35 -4.49 -18.02 11.24
C SER A 35 -3.43 -18.03 10.14
N SER A 36 -3.31 -19.13 9.41
CA SER A 36 -2.48 -19.15 8.21
C SER A 36 -3.09 -18.26 7.13
N PHE A 37 -2.26 -17.54 6.40
CA PHE A 37 -2.67 -16.78 5.23
C PHE A 37 -1.74 -17.05 4.04
N PHE A 38 -2.25 -16.77 2.85
CA PHE A 38 -1.42 -16.45 1.72
C PHE A 38 -2.12 -15.46 0.81
N TYR A 39 -1.37 -14.66 0.08
CA TYR A 39 -1.92 -13.88 -1.02
C TYR A 39 -1.10 -14.02 -2.30
N LYS A 40 -1.78 -13.75 -3.41
CA LYS A 40 -1.18 -13.54 -4.72
C LYS A 40 -1.72 -12.23 -5.30
N ALA A 41 -0.85 -11.27 -5.60
CA ALA A 41 -1.29 -9.94 -6.03
C ALA A 41 -1.83 -9.95 -7.47
N GLU A 42 -1.31 -10.81 -8.34
CA GLU A 42 -1.78 -11.02 -9.71
C GLU A 42 -2.39 -12.44 -9.81
N PHE A 43 -3.63 -12.62 -9.33
CA PHE A 43 -4.34 -13.89 -9.39
C PHE A 43 -5.26 -13.94 -10.61
N ASP A 44 -5.00 -14.91 -11.50
CA ASP A 44 -5.78 -15.10 -12.73
C ASP A 44 -7.05 -15.90 -12.45
N TYR A 45 -8.19 -15.24 -12.66
CA TYR A 45 -9.52 -15.83 -12.59
C TYR A 45 -9.95 -16.39 -13.96
N ASP A 46 -10.86 -17.36 -13.96
CA ASP A 46 -11.31 -18.05 -15.19
C ASP A 46 -12.12 -17.11 -16.12
N ASN A 47 -12.60 -15.98 -15.61
CA ASN A 47 -13.27 -14.94 -16.38
C ASN A 47 -12.30 -14.06 -17.20
N GLY A 48 -10.99 -14.29 -17.10
CA GLY A 48 -9.94 -13.53 -17.78
C GLY A 48 -9.49 -12.27 -17.03
N GLU A 49 -10.04 -11.99 -15.84
CA GLU A 49 -9.57 -10.92 -14.97
C GLU A 49 -8.34 -11.37 -14.18
N SER A 50 -7.41 -10.43 -13.95
CA SER A 50 -6.29 -10.60 -13.03
C SER A 50 -6.46 -9.57 -11.91
N ALA A 51 -6.62 -10.05 -10.68
CA ALA A 51 -6.81 -9.20 -9.51
C ALA A 51 -6.21 -9.86 -8.26
N PRO A 52 -5.99 -9.14 -7.16
CA PRO A 52 -5.46 -9.76 -5.95
C PRO A 52 -6.37 -10.86 -5.40
N PHE A 53 -5.76 -11.89 -4.81
CA PHE A 53 -6.44 -12.95 -4.07
C PHE A 53 -5.76 -13.13 -2.72
N LEU A 54 -6.56 -13.11 -1.65
CA LEU A 54 -6.12 -13.36 -0.28
C LEU A 54 -6.93 -14.53 0.28
N TYR A 55 -6.20 -15.48 0.86
CA TYR A 55 -6.75 -16.61 1.60
C TYR A 55 -6.32 -16.51 3.05
N ILE A 56 -7.28 -16.74 3.96
CA ILE A 56 -7.02 -16.84 5.40
C ILE A 56 -7.79 -18.06 5.93
N GLY A 57 -7.10 -18.90 6.70
CA GLY A 57 -7.68 -20.06 7.37
C GLY A 57 -6.85 -21.34 7.20
N THR A 58 -7.45 -22.48 7.52
CA THR A 58 -6.73 -23.76 7.53
C THR A 58 -6.51 -24.33 6.13
N GLU A 59 -5.26 -24.36 5.68
CA GLU A 59 -4.90 -24.91 4.38
C GLU A 59 -5.19 -26.42 4.25
N GLY A 60 -6.06 -26.79 3.31
CA GLY A 60 -6.21 -28.17 2.85
C GLY A 60 -5.04 -28.64 1.99
N ALA A 61 -5.00 -29.94 1.66
CA ALA A 61 -3.92 -30.53 0.86
C ALA A 61 -3.71 -29.83 -0.51
N HIS A 62 -4.80 -29.38 -1.15
CA HIS A 62 -4.75 -28.66 -2.41
C HIS A 62 -4.07 -27.28 -2.28
N TRP A 63 -4.38 -26.55 -1.21
CA TRP A 63 -3.78 -25.25 -0.93
C TRP A 63 -2.31 -25.39 -0.56
N LYS A 64 -1.94 -26.37 0.28
CA LYS A 64 -0.53 -26.68 0.56
C LYS A 64 0.27 -26.96 -0.71
N LYS A 65 -0.32 -27.69 -1.68
CA LYS A 65 0.32 -27.95 -2.98
C LYS A 65 0.48 -26.66 -3.79
N TYR A 66 -0.55 -25.81 -3.79
CA TYR A 66 -0.53 -24.51 -4.46
C TYR A 66 0.55 -23.58 -3.87
N THR A 67 0.56 -23.37 -2.55
CA THR A 67 1.57 -22.57 -1.84
C THR A 67 3.00 -23.03 -2.14
N LYS A 68 3.24 -24.35 -2.17
CA LYS A 68 4.55 -24.92 -2.54
C LYS A 68 4.96 -24.64 -3.99
N ALA A 69 4.02 -24.58 -4.92
CA ALA A 69 4.28 -24.27 -6.32
C ALA A 69 4.51 -22.77 -6.52
N SER A 70 3.69 -21.93 -5.88
CA SER A 70 3.69 -20.47 -6.05
C SER A 70 4.75 -19.73 -5.24
N LYS A 71 5.46 -20.37 -4.29
CA LYS A 71 6.53 -19.71 -3.50
C LYS A 71 7.65 -19.05 -4.33
N LYS A 72 7.80 -19.43 -5.60
CA LYS A 72 8.79 -18.84 -6.52
C LYS A 72 8.26 -17.60 -7.24
N ASP A 73 6.95 -17.41 -7.24
CA ASP A 73 6.29 -16.29 -7.91
C ASP A 73 6.66 -14.99 -7.17
N LYS A 74 6.88 -13.92 -7.95
CA LYS A 74 7.34 -12.63 -7.41
C LYS A 74 6.30 -11.94 -6.53
N ASP A 75 5.02 -12.25 -6.75
CA ASP A 75 3.85 -11.58 -6.21
C ASP A 75 3.10 -12.44 -5.17
N PHE A 76 3.70 -13.57 -4.76
CA PHE A 76 3.14 -14.52 -3.81
C PHE A 76 3.83 -14.47 -2.45
N VAL A 77 3.05 -14.53 -1.38
CA VAL A 77 3.54 -14.67 -0.01
C VAL A 77 2.55 -15.46 0.85
N ALA A 78 3.07 -16.20 1.81
CA ALA A 78 2.31 -16.98 2.79
C ALA A 78 2.95 -16.86 4.18
N GLY A 79 2.15 -17.07 5.22
CA GLY A 79 2.60 -17.06 6.60
C GLY A 79 1.45 -17.11 7.58
N VAL A 80 1.56 -16.40 8.69
CA VAL A 80 0.53 -16.29 9.72
C VAL A 80 0.07 -14.86 9.91
N CYS A 81 -1.21 -14.68 10.24
CA CYS A 81 -1.81 -13.37 10.41
C CYS A 81 -2.54 -13.25 11.75
N LYS A 82 -2.74 -12.01 12.17
CA LYS A 82 -3.60 -11.60 13.29
C LYS A 82 -4.37 -10.36 12.86
N LEU A 83 -5.62 -10.25 13.29
CA LEU A 83 -6.38 -9.02 13.13
C LEU A 83 -6.38 -8.31 14.48
N GLU A 84 -5.89 -7.07 14.49
CA GLU A 84 -5.95 -6.20 15.65
C GLU A 84 -7.03 -5.13 15.45
N GLY A 85 -7.61 -4.72 16.57
CA GLY A 85 -8.86 -3.98 16.67
C GLY A 85 -9.00 -2.76 15.76
N GLY A 86 -10.25 -2.34 15.62
CA GLY A 86 -10.66 -1.05 15.10
C GLY A 86 -11.44 -0.30 16.18
N ASP A 87 -10.84 -0.12 17.36
CA ASP A 87 -11.46 0.69 18.40
C ASP A 87 -11.40 2.17 18.01
N ASN A 88 -12.48 2.91 18.28
CA ASN A 88 -12.61 4.35 18.00
C ASN A 88 -12.60 4.75 16.51
N GLY A 89 -13.20 3.93 15.64
CA GLY A 89 -13.41 4.30 14.23
C GLY A 89 -12.18 4.18 13.34
N GLN A 90 -11.09 3.56 13.82
CA GLN A 90 -9.95 3.22 12.99
C GLN A 90 -10.19 1.93 12.18
N ALA A 91 -9.68 1.89 10.95
CA ALA A 91 -9.67 0.68 10.15
C ALA A 91 -8.94 -0.45 10.89
N GLN A 92 -9.51 -1.65 10.88
CA GLN A 92 -8.91 -2.82 11.51
C GLN A 92 -7.55 -3.13 10.85
N LYS A 93 -6.58 -3.56 11.65
CA LYS A 93 -5.23 -3.86 11.14
C LYS A 93 -5.02 -5.35 11.00
N LEU A 94 -4.72 -5.80 9.78
CA LEU A 94 -4.32 -7.19 9.52
C LEU A 94 -2.80 -7.30 9.56
N LEU A 95 -2.26 -7.74 10.68
CA LEU A 95 -0.83 -7.98 10.84
C LEU A 95 -0.46 -9.28 10.13
N LEU A 96 0.53 -9.21 9.25
CA LEU A 96 1.02 -10.33 8.45
C LEU A 96 2.47 -10.64 8.81
N LYS A 97 2.75 -11.84 9.32
CA LYS A 97 4.11 -12.35 9.44
C LYS A 97 4.39 -13.27 8.25
N ALA A 98 5.21 -12.80 7.33
CA ALA A 98 5.59 -13.57 6.15
C ALA A 98 6.56 -14.70 6.53
N GLU A 99 6.27 -15.92 6.10
CA GLU A 99 7.13 -17.09 6.33
C GLU A 99 7.71 -17.64 5.00
N VAL A 100 6.96 -17.51 3.91
CA VAL A 100 7.31 -18.09 2.60
C VAL A 100 6.91 -17.14 1.48
N GLY A 101 7.76 -17.02 0.45
CA GLY A 101 7.46 -16.30 -0.79
C GLY A 101 8.29 -15.03 -0.99
N LYS A 102 8.01 -14.30 -2.09
CA LYS A 102 8.72 -13.07 -2.47
C LYS A 102 7.78 -11.85 -2.60
N GLY A 103 6.49 -12.07 -2.37
CA GLY A 103 5.43 -11.08 -2.49
C GLY A 103 5.38 -10.05 -1.36
N SER A 104 6.28 -10.10 -0.37
CA SER A 104 6.32 -9.17 0.76
C SER A 104 6.78 -7.74 0.40
N LYS A 105 6.97 -7.44 -0.88
CA LYS A 105 7.28 -6.09 -1.35
C LYS A 105 6.10 -5.14 -1.14
N ALA A 106 6.40 -3.91 -0.77
CA ALA A 106 5.40 -2.87 -0.49
C ALA A 106 4.41 -2.65 -1.65
N SER A 107 4.87 -2.74 -2.90
CA SER A 107 4.01 -2.55 -4.09
C SER A 107 2.90 -3.61 -4.20
N PHE A 108 3.17 -4.87 -3.88
CA PHE A 108 2.17 -5.93 -3.91
C PHE A 108 1.17 -5.82 -2.77
N LEU A 109 1.66 -5.51 -1.56
CA LEU A 109 0.79 -5.27 -0.41
C LEU A 109 -0.12 -4.05 -0.65
N LYS A 110 0.39 -2.99 -1.28
CA LYS A 110 -0.41 -1.82 -1.68
C LYS A 110 -1.55 -2.19 -2.62
N ALA A 111 -1.33 -3.09 -3.58
CA ALA A 111 -2.39 -3.59 -4.46
C ALA A 111 -3.46 -4.39 -3.68
N VAL A 112 -3.04 -5.31 -2.80
CA VAL A 112 -3.96 -6.09 -1.93
C VAL A 112 -4.79 -5.17 -1.04
N ASN A 113 -4.14 -4.19 -0.39
CA ASN A 113 -4.82 -3.21 0.46
C ASN A 113 -5.86 -2.41 -0.32
N ARG A 114 -5.47 -1.85 -1.47
CA ARG A 114 -6.33 -0.99 -2.28
C ARG A 114 -7.54 -1.72 -2.88
N GLU A 115 -7.33 -2.94 -3.40
CA GLU A 115 -8.33 -3.60 -4.23
C GLU A 115 -9.22 -4.59 -3.48
N LEU A 116 -8.70 -5.21 -2.41
CA LEU A 116 -9.43 -6.17 -1.57
C LEU A 116 -9.78 -5.60 -0.19
N LEU A 117 -8.78 -5.25 0.61
CA LEU A 117 -8.98 -5.06 2.06
C LEU A 117 -9.64 -3.74 2.43
N LYS A 118 -9.41 -2.69 1.64
CA LYS A 118 -10.03 -1.37 1.86
C LYS A 118 -11.56 -1.41 1.86
N LYS A 119 -12.17 -2.23 0.98
CA LYS A 119 -13.63 -2.42 0.91
C LYS A 119 -14.19 -3.15 2.15
N LEU A 120 -13.31 -3.69 2.98
CA LEU A 120 -13.62 -4.36 4.24
C LEU A 120 -13.19 -3.53 5.45
N SER A 121 -12.78 -2.27 5.26
CA SER A 121 -12.24 -1.38 6.31
C SER A 121 -11.06 -2.01 7.07
N ILE A 122 -10.21 -2.74 6.33
CA ILE A 122 -9.02 -3.43 6.85
C ILE A 122 -7.77 -2.93 6.13
N LYS A 123 -6.69 -2.70 6.88
CA LYS A 123 -5.36 -2.38 6.33
C LYS A 123 -4.38 -3.46 6.76
N ALA A 124 -3.72 -4.11 5.80
CA ALA A 124 -2.68 -5.08 6.07
C ALA A 124 -1.29 -4.43 6.15
N GLU A 125 -0.47 -4.91 7.08
CA GLU A 125 0.93 -4.53 7.25
C GLU A 125 1.79 -5.75 7.59
N PHE A 126 3.03 -5.76 7.09
CA PHE A 126 3.98 -6.81 7.46
C PHE A 126 4.63 -6.49 8.80
N VAL A 127 4.78 -7.52 9.62
CA VAL A 127 5.47 -7.47 10.91
C VAL A 127 6.49 -8.61 11.01
N ASP A 128 7.56 -8.37 11.76
CA ASP A 128 8.60 -9.39 11.97
C ASP A 128 8.13 -10.49 12.93
N GLU A 129 7.33 -10.13 13.94
CA GLU A 129 6.78 -11.04 14.94
C GLU A 129 5.32 -10.71 15.28
N LEU A 130 4.55 -11.74 15.65
CA LEU A 130 3.18 -11.61 16.15
C LEU A 130 3.19 -11.91 17.64
N SER A 131 2.74 -10.97 18.46
CA SER A 131 2.37 -11.21 19.85
C SER A 131 1.01 -11.92 19.87
N VAL A 132 1.07 -13.25 19.98
CA VAL A 132 -0.12 -14.07 20.26
C VAL A 132 -0.22 -14.18 21.77
N GLU A 133 -1.14 -13.44 22.38
CA GLU A 133 -1.52 -13.67 23.76
C GLU A 133 -2.35 -14.95 23.79
N VAL A 134 -1.77 -16.03 24.34
CA VAL A 134 -2.48 -17.29 24.50
C VAL A 134 -3.38 -17.16 25.72
N GLU A 135 -4.57 -16.59 25.53
CA GLU A 135 -5.59 -16.61 26.57
C GLU A 135 -6.18 -18.02 26.66
N ALA A 136 -6.00 -18.63 27.83
CA ALA A 136 -6.64 -19.87 28.21
C ALA A 136 -8.09 -19.57 28.61
N ASP A 137 -8.98 -19.95 27.70
CA ASP A 137 -10.40 -20.33 27.87
C ASP A 137 -10.93 -20.34 29.32
N ASP A 138 -11.83 -19.40 29.66
CA ASP A 138 -13.07 -19.75 30.37
C ASP A 138 -14.14 -18.64 30.31
N SER A 139 -15.39 -19.09 30.21
CA SER A 139 -16.69 -18.43 30.46
C SER A 139 -17.44 -17.62 29.38
N GLU A 140 -18.67 -18.09 29.20
CA GLU A 140 -19.81 -17.58 28.44
C GLU A 140 -20.33 -16.22 28.97
N GLU A 141 -20.74 -15.30 28.08
CA GLU A 141 -22.11 -14.73 28.05
C GLU A 141 -22.30 -13.74 26.89
N THR A 142 -23.52 -13.74 26.36
CA THR A 142 -24.07 -12.98 25.22
C THR A 142 -24.30 -11.50 25.50
N VAL A 143 -24.01 -10.61 24.53
CA VAL A 143 -24.88 -9.45 24.19
C VAL A 143 -24.73 -9.15 22.68
N GLU A 144 -25.85 -9.13 21.95
CA GLU A 144 -25.94 -8.57 20.60
C GLU A 144 -25.74 -7.05 20.67
N ASP A 145 -24.70 -6.53 20.02
CA ASP A 145 -24.60 -5.11 19.68
C ASP A 145 -24.52 -4.98 18.15
N THR A 146 -25.63 -4.52 17.57
CA THR A 146 -25.67 -4.02 16.20
C THR A 146 -24.75 -2.81 16.06
N PRO A 147 -23.87 -2.74 15.03
CA PRO A 147 -22.97 -1.60 14.88
C PRO A 147 -23.76 -0.35 14.51
N THR A 148 -23.76 0.61 15.40
CA THR A 148 -24.24 1.98 15.21
C THR A 148 -23.45 2.60 14.06
N LEU A 149 -24.14 3.02 12.99
CA LEU A 149 -23.54 3.84 11.93
C LEU A 149 -22.87 5.07 12.58
N SER A 150 -21.55 5.15 12.49
CA SER A 150 -20.78 6.32 12.92
C SER A 150 -21.15 7.51 12.04
N THR A 151 -22.06 8.35 12.51
CA THR A 151 -22.36 9.65 11.87
C THR A 151 -21.32 10.66 12.29
N HIS A 152 -20.30 10.90 11.46
CA HIS A 152 -19.38 12.03 11.67
C HIS A 152 -20.17 13.34 11.64
N SER A 153 -19.85 14.26 12.54
CA SER A 153 -20.44 15.60 12.57
C SER A 153 -19.69 16.55 11.62
N VAL A 154 -20.34 17.66 11.27
CA VAL A 154 -19.74 18.73 10.46
C VAL A 154 -18.52 19.35 11.15
N GLU A 155 -18.55 19.50 12.48
CA GLU A 155 -17.42 20.08 13.23
C GLU A 155 -16.19 19.16 13.24
N GLU A 156 -16.39 17.84 13.35
CA GLU A 156 -15.32 16.84 13.29
C GLU A 156 -14.65 16.86 11.93
N LEU A 157 -15.42 16.78 10.84
CA LEU A 157 -14.88 16.82 9.48
C LEU A 157 -14.13 18.13 9.19
N ASN A 158 -14.60 19.27 9.69
CA ASN A 158 -13.85 20.53 9.52
C ASN A 158 -12.52 20.50 10.27
N THR A 159 -12.51 19.94 11.47
CA THR A 159 -11.29 19.80 12.29
C THR A 159 -10.28 18.87 11.63
N GLU A 160 -10.73 17.73 11.11
CA GLU A 160 -9.91 16.80 10.32
C GLU A 160 -9.32 17.47 9.09
N PHE A 161 -10.13 18.22 8.33
CA PHE A 161 -9.64 18.93 7.14
C PHE A 161 -8.56 19.97 7.48
N LYS A 162 -8.68 20.65 8.64
CA LYS A 162 -7.63 21.54 9.14
C LYS A 162 -6.35 20.79 9.49
N SER A 163 -6.45 19.59 10.06
CA SER A 163 -5.29 18.71 10.31
C SER A 163 -4.60 18.34 9.00
N ILE A 164 -5.36 17.87 8.01
CA ILE A 164 -4.86 17.55 6.66
C ILE A 164 -4.13 18.75 6.05
N SER A 165 -4.73 19.94 6.14
CA SER A 165 -4.14 21.17 5.62
C SER A 165 -2.84 21.57 6.35
N GLY A 166 -2.73 21.26 7.64
CA GLY A 166 -1.54 21.47 8.45
C GLY A 166 -0.41 20.53 8.05
N GLU A 167 -0.70 19.23 7.92
CA GLU A 167 0.26 18.21 7.51
C GLU A 167 0.74 18.41 6.05
N LEU A 168 -0.13 18.90 5.16
CA LEU A 168 0.27 19.28 3.79
C LEU A 168 1.39 20.34 3.79
N LYS A 169 1.34 21.31 4.70
CA LYS A 169 2.39 22.34 4.80
C LYS A 169 3.73 21.74 5.19
N LEU A 170 3.73 20.68 5.99
CA LEU A 170 4.96 19.96 6.35
C LEU A 170 5.54 19.27 5.12
N ILE A 171 4.71 18.56 4.33
CA ILE A 171 5.15 17.91 3.08
C ILE A 171 5.72 18.91 2.07
N GLN A 172 5.17 20.13 2.01
CA GLN A 172 5.67 21.20 1.15
C GLN A 172 7.07 21.70 1.57
N VAL A 173 7.40 21.60 2.86
CA VAL A 173 8.70 21.99 3.41
C VAL A 173 9.71 20.86 3.32
N GLU A 174 9.27 19.63 3.56
CA GLU A 174 10.07 18.42 3.59
C GLU A 174 9.27 17.25 3.01
N TYR A 175 9.65 16.81 1.82
CA TYR A 175 9.00 15.67 1.19
C TYR A 175 9.29 14.38 1.96
N SER A 176 8.25 13.58 2.15
CA SER A 176 8.31 12.23 2.68
C SER A 176 7.25 11.37 2.01
N GLU A 177 7.68 10.35 1.27
CA GLU A 177 6.79 9.42 0.56
C GLU A 177 5.72 8.83 1.50
N LYS A 178 6.14 8.40 2.70
CA LYS A 178 5.24 7.85 3.73
C LYS A 178 4.18 8.86 4.16
N GLN A 179 4.54 10.13 4.30
CA GLN A 179 3.59 11.18 4.69
C GLN A 179 2.63 11.52 3.55
N VAL A 180 3.10 11.49 2.29
CA VAL A 180 2.25 11.75 1.12
C VAL A 180 1.18 10.68 0.96
N ASP A 181 1.55 9.40 1.06
CA ASP A 181 0.59 8.29 1.03
C ASP A 181 -0.38 8.36 2.22
N ALA A 182 0.11 8.63 3.44
CA ALA A 182 -0.75 8.79 4.61
C ALA A 182 -1.75 9.96 4.49
N LEU A 183 -1.35 11.06 3.87
CA LEU A 183 -2.23 12.21 3.67
C LEU A 183 -3.27 11.96 2.58
N LEU A 184 -2.92 11.20 1.54
CA LEU A 184 -3.87 10.73 0.53
C LEU A 184 -4.94 9.83 1.16
N ASP A 185 -4.53 8.89 2.01
CA ASP A 185 -5.45 8.02 2.77
C ASP A 185 -6.42 8.90 3.62
N LYS A 186 -5.89 9.85 4.40
CA LYS A 186 -6.71 10.77 5.23
C LYS A 186 -7.71 11.60 4.43
N ILE A 187 -7.32 12.09 3.25
CA ILE A 187 -8.23 12.86 2.39
C ILE A 187 -9.36 11.98 1.85
N GLU A 188 -9.04 10.74 1.51
CA GLU A 188 -10.03 9.79 1.03
C GLU A 188 -11.02 9.39 2.13
N ASP A 189 -10.53 9.11 3.33
CA ASP A 189 -11.36 8.85 4.51
C ASP A 189 -12.29 10.05 4.78
N TRP A 190 -11.75 11.27 4.73
CA TRP A 190 -12.51 12.50 4.87
C TRP A 190 -13.59 12.66 3.78
N GLU A 191 -13.26 12.36 2.51
CA GLU A 191 -14.21 12.43 1.40
C GLU A 191 -15.33 11.39 1.52
N ASP A 192 -15.04 10.21 2.04
CA ASP A 192 -16.03 9.16 2.27
C ASP A 192 -16.98 9.55 3.41
N ALA A 193 -16.46 10.01 4.54
CA ALA A 193 -17.29 10.54 5.62
C ALA A 193 -18.12 11.77 5.19
N TYR A 194 -17.57 12.66 4.35
CA TYR A 194 -18.34 13.75 3.76
C TYR A 194 -19.53 13.24 2.93
N LYS A 195 -19.39 12.13 2.19
CA LYS A 195 -20.48 11.57 1.36
C LYS A 195 -21.62 11.00 2.20
N GLU A 196 -21.32 10.54 3.41
CA GLU A 196 -22.30 9.98 4.35
C GLU A 196 -23.15 11.06 5.05
N LEU A 197 -22.66 12.31 5.07
CA LEU A 197 -23.42 13.44 5.65
C LEU A 197 -24.75 13.71 4.91
N PRO A 198 -25.79 14.17 5.62
CA PRO A 198 -26.99 14.73 5.00
C PRO A 198 -26.66 15.85 4.01
N LYS A 199 -27.41 15.95 2.91
CA LYS A 199 -27.16 16.96 1.85
C LYS A 199 -27.12 18.41 2.35
N GLU A 200 -27.90 18.75 3.36
CA GLU A 200 -27.89 20.10 3.96
C GLU A 200 -26.62 20.38 4.77
N GLU A 201 -26.00 19.35 5.33
CA GLU A 201 -24.74 19.46 6.05
C GLU A 201 -23.54 19.48 5.10
N GLN A 202 -23.59 18.67 4.04
CA GLN A 202 -22.62 18.72 2.94
C GLN A 202 -22.46 20.13 2.37
N LYS A 203 -23.55 20.89 2.23
CA LYS A 203 -23.52 22.29 1.74
C LYS A 203 -22.64 23.20 2.61
N LYS A 204 -22.49 22.90 3.90
CA LYS A 204 -21.67 23.68 4.85
C LYS A 204 -20.16 23.43 4.66
N LEU A 205 -19.79 22.32 4.03
CA LEU A 205 -18.39 21.88 3.83
C LEU A 205 -17.95 21.91 2.35
N VAL A 206 -18.68 22.62 1.48
CA VAL A 206 -18.32 22.75 0.05
C VAL A 206 -16.92 23.34 -0.16
N PRO A 207 -16.49 24.40 0.56
CA PRO A 207 -15.13 24.92 0.44
C PRO A 207 -14.07 23.88 0.79
N GLU A 208 -14.25 23.16 1.89
CA GLU A 208 -13.38 22.10 2.39
C GLU A 208 -13.30 20.96 1.37
N LYS A 209 -14.44 20.53 0.79
CA LYS A 209 -14.47 19.51 -0.27
C LYS A 209 -13.65 19.92 -1.48
N VAL A 210 -13.84 21.15 -1.97
CA VAL A 210 -13.08 21.65 -3.12
C VAL A 210 -11.59 21.68 -2.80
N ASN A 211 -11.22 22.05 -1.57
CA ASN A 211 -9.82 22.08 -1.16
C ASN A 211 -9.25 20.67 -0.97
N ALA A 212 -9.97 19.72 -0.38
CA ALA A 212 -9.58 18.31 -0.26
C ALA A 212 -9.22 17.72 -1.64
N GLY A 213 -10.08 17.93 -2.65
CA GLY A 213 -9.78 17.52 -4.02
C GLY A 213 -8.53 18.18 -4.61
N LYS A 214 -8.27 19.46 -4.30
CA LYS A 214 -7.02 20.14 -4.71
C LYS A 214 -5.80 19.55 -4.02
N VAL A 215 -5.89 19.23 -2.73
CA VAL A 215 -4.80 18.61 -1.97
C VAL A 215 -4.51 17.22 -2.54
N ALA A 216 -5.53 16.38 -2.73
CA ALA A 216 -5.36 15.05 -3.34
C ALA A 216 -4.69 15.13 -4.71
N ALA A 217 -5.14 16.05 -5.58
CA ALA A 217 -4.55 16.25 -6.89
C ALA A 217 -3.08 16.71 -6.83
N TYR A 218 -2.72 17.52 -5.83
CA TYR A 218 -1.34 17.94 -5.61
C TYR A 218 -0.46 16.76 -5.14
N LEU A 219 -0.91 15.99 -4.16
CA LEU A 219 -0.19 14.81 -3.65
C LEU A 219 -0.02 13.74 -4.74
N GLN A 220 -1.03 13.52 -5.58
CA GLN A 220 -0.90 12.62 -6.73
C GLN A 220 0.17 13.08 -7.72
N LYS A 221 0.31 14.40 -7.96
CA LYS A 221 1.39 14.93 -8.79
C LYS A 221 2.76 14.68 -8.17
N ILE A 222 2.87 14.80 -6.84
CA ILE A 222 4.11 14.45 -6.13
C ILE A 222 4.46 12.98 -6.37
N ASN A 223 3.54 12.04 -6.13
CA ASN A 223 3.77 10.61 -6.37
C ASN A 223 4.16 10.31 -7.83
N GLN A 224 3.56 11.01 -8.81
CA GLN A 224 3.97 10.87 -10.21
C GLN A 224 5.37 11.40 -10.52
N VAL A 225 5.81 12.44 -9.81
CA VAL A 225 7.19 12.96 -9.95
C VAL A 225 8.17 11.98 -9.32
N ASP A 226 7.85 11.47 -8.14
CA ASP A 226 8.65 10.48 -7.42
C ASP A 226 8.85 9.19 -8.23
N SER A 227 7.78 8.61 -8.77
CA SER A 227 7.88 7.45 -9.67
C SER A 227 8.72 7.72 -10.94
N LYS A 228 8.79 8.97 -11.42
CA LYS A 228 9.67 9.34 -12.55
C LYS A 228 11.13 9.43 -12.13
N ILE A 229 11.40 9.85 -10.90
CA ILE A 229 12.73 9.86 -10.31
C ILE A 229 13.25 8.42 -10.22
N ASP A 230 12.46 7.48 -9.68
CA ASP A 230 12.82 6.05 -9.61
C ASP A 230 13.16 5.46 -10.98
N LEU A 231 12.34 5.73 -11.98
CA LEU A 231 12.60 5.24 -13.34
C LEU A 231 13.88 5.82 -13.95
N LEU A 232 14.26 7.05 -13.58
CA LEU A 232 15.52 7.65 -14.00
C LEU A 232 16.69 7.05 -13.23
N PHE A 233 16.54 6.72 -11.95
CA PHE A 233 17.56 6.00 -11.19
C PHE A 233 17.90 4.65 -11.80
N GLY A 234 16.89 3.85 -12.16
CA GLY A 234 17.14 2.58 -12.84
C GLY A 234 17.89 2.75 -14.18
N LYS A 235 17.73 3.89 -14.87
CA LYS A 235 18.53 4.20 -16.08
C LYS A 235 19.95 4.63 -15.74
N ILE A 236 20.13 5.40 -14.67
CA ILE A 236 21.46 5.82 -14.19
C ILE A 236 22.27 4.60 -13.76
N GLU A 237 21.69 3.67 -13.01
CA GLU A 237 22.36 2.44 -12.57
C GLU A 237 22.93 1.65 -13.76
N ILE A 238 22.14 1.51 -14.83
CA ILE A 238 22.57 0.86 -16.07
C ILE A 238 23.72 1.66 -16.72
N LEU A 239 23.59 2.98 -16.81
CA LEU A 239 24.61 3.84 -17.43
C LEU A 239 25.92 3.86 -16.65
N ILE A 240 25.86 3.83 -15.31
CA ILE A 240 27.05 3.73 -14.43
C ILE A 240 27.74 2.39 -14.68
N THR A 241 26.98 1.29 -14.69
CA THR A 241 27.53 -0.04 -14.97
C THR A 241 28.22 -0.06 -16.33
N SER A 242 27.55 0.46 -17.37
CA SER A 242 28.15 0.55 -18.71
C SER A 242 29.37 1.47 -18.77
N TYR A 243 29.45 2.51 -17.94
CA TYR A 243 30.61 3.39 -17.89
C TYR A 243 31.81 2.73 -17.20
N LEU A 244 31.56 1.98 -16.11
CA LEU A 244 32.60 1.26 -15.36
C LEU A 244 33.18 0.09 -16.16
N ASP A 245 32.42 -0.48 -17.09
CA ASP A 245 32.89 -1.54 -17.99
C ASP A 245 33.84 -1.02 -19.10
N ILE A 246 34.00 0.31 -19.25
CA ILE A 246 34.89 0.90 -20.25
C ILE A 246 36.30 1.04 -19.68
N GLU A 247 37.27 0.33 -20.25
CA GLU A 247 38.68 0.35 -19.79
C GLU A 247 39.39 1.69 -20.04
N ASP A 248 39.05 2.39 -21.14
CA ASP A 248 39.60 3.68 -21.50
C ASP A 248 38.58 4.80 -21.24
N HIS A 249 38.72 5.46 -20.08
CA HIS A 249 37.83 6.54 -19.67
C HIS A 249 37.98 7.84 -20.49
N ASP A 250 39.05 7.96 -21.30
CA ASP A 250 39.23 9.07 -22.26
C ASP A 250 38.63 8.74 -23.63
N SER A 251 38.16 7.50 -23.82
CA SER A 251 37.54 7.07 -25.07
C SER A 251 36.29 7.90 -25.39
N LYS A 252 35.99 8.01 -26.68
CA LYS A 252 34.75 8.64 -27.15
C LYS A 252 33.51 7.98 -26.54
N GLU A 253 33.58 6.68 -26.26
CA GLU A 253 32.48 5.92 -25.65
C GLU A 253 32.25 6.34 -24.18
N ALA A 254 33.33 6.43 -23.39
CA ALA A 254 33.28 6.90 -22.01
C ALA A 254 32.74 8.34 -21.92
N LEU A 255 33.20 9.24 -22.79
CA LEU A 255 32.70 10.62 -22.85
C LEU A 255 31.20 10.69 -23.20
N ILE A 256 30.71 9.83 -24.09
CA ILE A 256 29.28 9.74 -24.44
C ILE A 256 28.46 9.22 -23.25
N ALA A 257 28.97 8.19 -22.56
CA ALA A 257 28.32 7.62 -21.38
C ALA A 257 28.25 8.64 -20.23
N ASN A 258 29.35 9.34 -19.94
CA ASN A 258 29.39 10.39 -18.92
C ASN A 258 28.38 11.51 -19.22
N LYS A 259 28.36 12.01 -20.46
CA LYS A 259 27.37 13.03 -20.88
C LYS A 259 25.91 12.57 -20.77
N LYS A 260 25.65 11.26 -20.92
CA LYS A 260 24.30 10.70 -20.70
C LYS A 260 23.96 10.64 -19.20
N LEU A 261 24.92 10.29 -18.36
CA LEU A 261 24.79 10.29 -16.90
C LEU A 261 24.49 11.69 -16.38
N GLU A 262 25.28 12.69 -16.74
CA GLU A 262 25.07 14.10 -16.37
C GLU A 262 23.65 14.56 -16.69
N LYS A 263 23.19 14.33 -17.93
CA LYS A 263 21.83 14.69 -18.37
C LYS A 263 20.73 13.94 -17.62
N ALA A 264 20.98 12.71 -17.18
CA ALA A 264 20.01 11.95 -16.40
C ALA A 264 19.93 12.50 -14.97
N ILE A 265 21.07 12.79 -14.35
CA ILE A 265 21.17 13.38 -13.01
C ILE A 265 20.52 14.78 -12.98
N GLU A 266 20.79 15.63 -13.98
CA GLU A 266 20.14 16.94 -14.10
C GLU A 266 18.61 16.85 -14.16
N LYS A 267 18.08 15.82 -14.84
CA LYS A 267 16.64 15.58 -14.91
C LYS A 267 16.08 15.16 -13.55
N ILE A 268 16.77 14.27 -12.83
CA ILE A 268 16.36 13.88 -11.47
C ILE A 268 16.38 15.10 -10.56
N GLU A 269 17.46 15.87 -10.55
CA GLU A 269 17.58 17.07 -9.72
C GLU A 269 16.46 18.07 -10.01
N THR A 270 16.12 18.27 -11.29
CA THR A 270 15.00 19.13 -11.70
C THR A 270 13.65 18.62 -11.20
N LEU A 271 13.46 17.30 -11.16
CA LEU A 271 12.24 16.69 -10.63
C LEU A 271 12.19 16.75 -9.10
N ALA A 272 13.29 16.46 -8.41
CA ALA A 272 13.41 16.55 -6.96
C ALA A 272 13.13 17.98 -6.45
N LYS A 273 13.63 19.01 -7.16
CA LYS A 273 13.32 20.43 -6.89
C LYS A 273 11.82 20.76 -7.00
N LYS A 274 11.05 20.07 -7.85
CA LYS A 274 9.59 20.30 -7.96
C LYS A 274 8.81 19.81 -6.75
N ILE A 275 9.33 18.80 -6.06
CA ILE A 275 8.71 18.22 -4.86
C ILE A 275 9.44 18.62 -3.58
N ASN A 276 10.50 19.44 -3.71
CA ASN A 276 11.33 19.90 -2.59
C ASN A 276 11.96 18.73 -1.80
N ASP A 277 12.37 17.67 -2.50
CA ASP A 277 13.11 16.55 -1.91
C ASP A 277 14.59 16.93 -1.77
N LYS A 278 14.98 17.34 -0.57
CA LYS A 278 16.35 17.78 -0.28
C LYS A 278 17.37 16.65 -0.37
N ASN A 279 16.99 15.45 0.08
CA ASN A 279 17.88 14.29 0.09
C ASN A 279 18.29 13.93 -1.35
N PHE A 280 17.33 13.91 -2.29
CA PHE A 280 17.66 13.66 -3.69
C PHE A 280 18.44 14.80 -4.33
N ILE A 281 18.18 16.06 -3.97
CA ILE A 281 18.96 17.19 -4.47
C ILE A 281 20.42 17.08 -4.03
N GLU A 282 20.67 16.78 -2.75
CA GLU A 282 22.02 16.58 -2.19
C GLU A 282 22.72 15.38 -2.85
N ALA A 283 22.04 14.23 -2.96
CA ALA A 283 22.60 13.06 -3.65
C ALA A 283 22.95 13.34 -5.11
N CYS A 284 22.13 14.11 -5.84
CA CYS A 284 22.47 14.54 -7.21
C CYS A 284 23.72 15.43 -7.26
N GLN A 285 23.95 16.26 -6.24
CA GLN A 285 25.15 17.11 -6.15
C GLN A 285 26.40 16.26 -5.88
N GLU A 286 26.33 15.33 -4.93
CA GLU A 286 27.42 14.40 -4.62
C GLU A 286 27.84 13.58 -5.85
N ILE A 287 26.87 13.01 -6.59
CA ILE A 287 27.18 12.23 -7.79
C ILE A 287 27.84 13.11 -8.87
N LYS A 288 27.40 14.36 -9.02
CA LYS A 288 28.03 15.31 -9.97
C LYS A 288 29.47 15.63 -9.59
N GLU A 289 29.76 15.80 -8.30
CA GLU A 289 31.13 16.02 -7.83
C GLU A 289 32.02 14.83 -8.16
N VAL A 290 31.53 13.60 -7.97
CA VAL A 290 32.27 12.38 -8.31
C VAL A 290 32.50 12.26 -9.82
N LEU A 291 31.52 12.61 -10.67
CA LEU A 291 31.68 12.53 -12.13
C LEU A 291 32.61 13.59 -12.72
N MET A 292 32.86 14.69 -11.99
CA MET A 292 33.75 15.77 -12.41
C MET A 292 35.18 15.64 -11.87
N ALA A 293 35.41 14.74 -10.92
CA ALA A 293 36.72 14.46 -10.31
C ALA A 293 37.54 13.48 -11.15
#